data_AF-A0A9D6ICS8-F1
#
_entry.id   AF-A0A9D6ICS8-F1
#
_cell.length_a   1.000
_cell.length_b   1.000
_cell.length_c   1.000
_cell.angle_alpha   90.00
_cell.angle_beta   90.00
_cell.angle_gamma   90.00
#
_symmetry.space_group_name_H-M   'P 1'
#
loop_
_entity.id
_entity.type
_entity.pdbx_description
1 polymer ?
#
loop_
_entity_poly.entity_id
_entity_poly.type
_entity_poly.pdbx_seq_one_letter_code
_entity_poly.pdbx_strand_id
1 'polypeptide(L)' 'MGLLLLIVLILLLVGGLPRWGHSREWGYGPSGGLGFLLVILLVVMLFTDVIHFSRF' A
#
# COMPACT_ATOMS: atom_id res chain seq x y z
N MET A 1 -5.39 -4.00 23.63
CA MET A 1 -5.75 -3.07 22.52
C MET A 1 -4.73 -1.94 22.30
N GLY A 2 -3.45 -2.06 22.70
CA GLY A 2 -2.46 -0.97 22.54
C GLY A 2 -1.47 -1.16 21.38
N LEU A 3 -1.19 -2.42 21.02
CA LEU A 3 -0.16 -2.77 20.04
C LEU A 3 -0.54 -2.38 18.61
N LEU A 4 -1.83 -2.48 18.25
CA LEU A 4 -2.31 -2.09 16.92
C LEU A 4 -2.21 -0.57 16.70
N LEU A 5 -2.60 0.24 17.69
CA LEU A 5 -2.41 1.70 17.68
C LEU A 5 -0.92 2.09 17.58
N LEU A 6 -0.05 1.38 18.29
CA LEU A 6 1.40 1.60 18.25
C LEU A 6 1.98 1.33 16.85
N ILE A 7 1.57 0.24 16.20
CA ILE A 7 1.98 -0.09 14.83
C ILE A 7 1.53 0.99 13.85
N VAL A 8 0.27 1.42 13.92
CA VAL A 8 -0.27 2.48 13.05
C VAL A 8 0.51 3.78 13.23
N LEU A 9 0.81 4.16 14.48
CA LEU A 9 1.59 5.36 14.77
C LEU A 9 3.00 5.29 14.18
N ILE A 10 3.68 4.15 14.30
CA ILE A 10 5.01 3.94 13.72
C ILE A 10 4.97 4.04 12.19
N LEU A 11 3.95 3.45 11.54
CA LEU A 11 3.79 3.52 10.09
C LEU A 11 3.56 4.95 9.61
N LEU A 12 2.74 5.74 10.30
CA LEU A 12 2.53 7.16 9.98
C LEU A 12 3.82 7.97 10.12
N LEU A 13 4.60 7.73 11.17
CA LEU A 13 5.89 8.38 11.37
C LEU A 13 6.89 8.00 10.26
N VAL A 14 6.94 6.73 9.84
CA VAL A 14 7.89 6.27 8.81
C VAL A 14 7.46 6.67 7.39
N GLY A 15 6.16 6.65 7.10
CA GLY A 15 5.58 7.02 5.80
C GLY A 15 5.53 8.52 5.55
N GLY A 16 5.43 9.34 6.61
CA GLY A 16 5.46 10.81 6.51
C GLY A 16 6.87 11.39 6.38
N LEU A 17 7.92 10.58 6.58
CA LEU A 17 9.30 11.04 6.44
C LEU A 17 9.66 11.20 4.96
N PRO A 18 10.27 12.33 4.54
CA PRO A 18 10.73 12.55 3.16
C PRO A 18 12.04 11.78 2.88
N ARG A 19 12.11 10.53 3.33
CA ARG A 19 13.22 9.58 3.10
C ARG A 19 12.95 8.67 1.89
N TRP A 20 11.71 8.62 1.44
CA TRP A 20 11.32 7.92 0.22
C TRP A 20 11.77 8.81 -0.93
N GLY A 21 13.01 8.62 -1.37
CA GLY A 21 13.53 9.31 -2.54
C GLY A 21 12.57 9.04 -3.69
N HIS A 22 11.88 10.09 -4.15
CA HIS A 22 11.17 10.01 -5.42
C HIS A 22 12.24 9.88 -6.49
N SER A 23 12.48 8.64 -6.93
CA SER A 23 13.42 8.37 -7.99
C SER A 23 12.87 9.02 -9.27
N ARG A 24 13.56 10.09 -9.70
CA ARG A 24 13.31 10.77 -10.98
C ARG A 24 13.65 9.86 -12.18
N GLU A 25 14.23 8.68 -11.94
CA GLU A 25 14.50 7.64 -12.95
C GLU A 25 13.33 6.67 -13.17
N TRP A 26 12.26 6.70 -12.34
CA TRP A 26 11.14 5.76 -12.55
C TRP A 26 10.39 6.02 -13.85
N GLY A 27 10.59 7.20 -14.44
CA GLY A 27 10.08 7.57 -15.75
C GLY A 27 8.56 7.60 -15.75
N TYR A 28 7.98 8.67 -16.28
CA TYR A 28 6.62 8.61 -16.80
C TYR A 28 6.59 7.78 -18.12
N GLY A 29 7.16 6.57 -18.07
CA GLY A 29 7.07 5.51 -19.06
C GLY A 29 6.24 4.35 -18.50
N PRO A 30 5.99 3.28 -19.27
CA PRO A 30 4.93 2.28 -19.01
C PRO A 30 5.02 1.54 -17.65
N SER A 31 6.10 1.69 -16.90
CA SER A 31 6.27 1.22 -15.51
C SER A 31 5.30 1.85 -14.51
N GLY A 32 4.98 3.14 -14.64
CA GLY A 32 4.04 3.82 -13.73
C GLY A 32 2.60 3.29 -13.84
N GLY A 33 2.17 2.97 -15.08
CA GLY A 33 0.88 2.34 -15.34
C GLY A 33 0.83 0.90 -14.81
N LEU A 34 1.89 0.11 -14.99
CA LEU A 34 1.98 -1.25 -14.46
C LEU A 34 2.00 -1.27 -12.93
N GLY A 35 2.73 -0.37 -12.28
CA GLY A 35 2.73 -0.23 -10.82
C GLY A 35 1.35 0.16 -10.28
N PHE A 36 0.67 1.09 -10.95
CA PHE A 36 -0.70 1.45 -10.62
C PHE A 36 -1.68 0.27 -10.79
N LEU A 37 -1.53 -0.50 -11.87
CA LEU A 37 -2.33 -1.69 -12.14
C LEU A 37 -2.15 -2.76 -11.04
N LEU A 38 -0.90 -3.00 -10.62
CA LEU A 38 -0.57 -3.92 -9.53
C LEU A 38 -1.23 -3.50 -8.21
N VAL A 39 -1.22 -2.21 -7.89
CA VAL A 39 -1.88 -1.68 -6.68
C VAL A 39 -3.39 -1.93 -6.74
N ILE A 40 -4.03 -1.68 -7.89
CA ILE A 40 -5.46 -1.98 -8.07
C ILE A 40 -5.75 -3.47 -7.85
N LEU A 41 -4.95 -4.36 -8.45
CA LEU A 41 -5.12 -5.80 -8.31
C LEU A 41 -4.99 -6.26 -6.86
N LEU A 42 -4.02 -5.72 -6.11
CA LEU A 42 -3.85 -6.02 -4.69
C LEU A 42 -5.05 -5.55 -3.85
N VAL A 43 -5.59 -4.37 -4.13
CA VAL A 43 -6.79 -3.86 -3.44
C VAL A 43 -8.00 -4.74 -3.74
N VAL A 44 -8.20 -5.14 -5.00
CA VAL A 44 -9.31 -6.02 -5.41
C VAL A 44 -9.20 -7.40 -4.80
N MET A 45 -8.01 -8.00 -4.83
CA MET A 45 -7.74 -9.29 -4.21
C MET A 45 -7.98 -9.24 -2.70
N LEU A 46 -7.45 -8.23 -2.01
CA LEU A 46 -7.68 -8.04 -0.58
C LEU A 46 -9.16 -7.88 -0.24
N PHE A 47 -9.90 -7.04 -0.99
CA PHE A 47 -11.35 -6.91 -0.78
C PHE A 47 -12.08 -8.24 -1.03
N THR A 48 -11.69 -8.97 -2.06
CA THR A 48 -12.29 -10.27 -2.41
C THR A 48 -12.05 -11.30 -1.31
N ASP A 49 -10.81 -11.42 -0.83
CA ASP A 49 -10.44 -12.32 0.27
C ASP A 49 -11.12 -11.94 1.58
N VAL A 50 -11.22 -10.64 1.90
CA VAL A 50 -11.94 -10.14 3.09
C VAL A 50 -13.43 -10.47 2.99
N ILE A 51 -14.06 -10.26 1.83
CA ILE A 51 -15.46 -10.61 1.60
C ILE A 51 -15.65 -12.11 1.76
N HIS A 52 -14.75 -12.94 1.20
CA HIS A 52 -14.81 -14.39 1.33
C HIS A 52 -14.65 -14.83 2.79
N PHE A 53 -13.66 -14.31 3.51
CA PHE A 53 -13.41 -14.64 4.93
C PHE A 53 -14.58 -14.24 5.84
N SER A 54 -15.23 -13.10 5.55
CA SER A 54 -16.38 -12.61 6.34
C SER A 54 -17.66 -13.44 6.21
N ARG A 55 -17.68 -14.41 5.31
CA ARG A 55 -18.84 -15.27 5.00
C ARG A 55 -18.78 -16.64 5.70
N PHE A 56 -17.79 -16.85 6.57
CA PHE A 56 -17.64 -18.03 7.43
C PHE A 56 -17.63 -17.60 8.89
#